data_AF-A0A940MD42-F1
#
_entry.id   AF-A0A940MD42-F1
#
_cell.length_a   1.000
_cell.length_b   1.000
_cell.length_c   1.000
_cell.angle_alpha   90.00
_cell.angle_beta   90.00
_cell.angle_gamma   90.00
#
_symmetry.space_group_name_H-M   'P 1'
#
loop_
_entity.id
_entity.type
_entity.pdbx_description
1 polymer ?
#
loop_
_entity_poly.entity_id
_entity_poly.type
_entity_poly.pdbx_seq_one_letter_code
_entity_poly.pdbx_strand_id
1 'polypeptide(L)'
;MCLAAGSLLVLAPMRVPPDGCGDLPSGRLCIEGPIGGAGAFTTRYVQYDERHESRVRLGYQRRDQRLTAFANWFGTSSTLHGSTQLSGRLSTAPDECIRGILIDANGKAYATQWTCAR
;
A
#
# COMPACT_ATOMS: atom_id res chain seq x y z
N MET A 1 -47.69 17.92 -22.42
CA MET A 1 -46.44 17.14 -22.66
C MET A 1 -45.28 17.89 -22.00
N CYS A 2 -44.73 17.36 -20.92
CA CYS A 2 -43.42 17.76 -20.38
C CYS A 2 -42.81 16.51 -19.74
N LEU A 3 -41.87 15.90 -20.45
CA LEU A 3 -41.07 14.77 -19.97
C LEU A 3 -39.90 15.34 -19.18
N ALA A 4 -39.94 15.24 -17.85
CA ALA A 4 -38.77 15.51 -17.01
C ALA A 4 -38.00 14.21 -16.82
N ALA A 5 -36.90 14.03 -17.55
CA ALA A 5 -35.96 12.93 -17.37
C ALA A 5 -35.03 13.27 -16.19
N GLY A 6 -35.26 12.65 -15.04
CA GLY A 6 -34.38 12.75 -13.87
C GLY A 6 -33.22 11.76 -14.00
N SER A 7 -32.00 12.26 -14.18
CA SER A 7 -30.78 11.45 -14.16
C SER A 7 -30.36 11.15 -12.73
N LEU A 8 -30.50 9.90 -12.29
CA LEU A 8 -29.92 9.40 -11.04
C LEU A 8 -28.42 9.18 -11.24
N LEU A 9 -27.60 10.11 -10.73
CA LEU A 9 -26.16 9.91 -10.60
C LEU A 9 -25.90 8.91 -9.46
N VAL A 10 -25.66 7.65 -9.81
CA VAL A 10 -25.23 6.62 -8.87
C VAL A 10 -23.75 6.86 -8.56
N LEU A 11 -23.46 7.49 -7.42
CA LEU A 11 -22.11 7.56 -6.86
C LEU A 11 -21.71 6.14 -6.43
N ALA A 12 -20.80 5.52 -7.18
CA ALA A 12 -20.22 4.24 -6.78
C ALA A 12 -19.58 4.39 -5.39
N PRO A 13 -19.78 3.43 -4.46
CA PRO A 13 -19.15 3.49 -3.15
C PRO A 13 -17.63 3.44 -3.36
N MET A 14 -16.96 4.55 -3.02
CA MET A 14 -15.51 4.59 -2.92
C MET A 14 -15.15 3.62 -1.77
N ARG A 15 -14.67 2.42 -2.13
CA ARG A 15 -14.13 1.49 -1.13
C ARG A 15 -12.90 2.15 -0.53
N VAL A 16 -13.07 2.81 0.62
CA VAL A 16 -11.95 3.27 1.43
C VAL A 16 -11.06 2.04 1.66
N PRO A 17 -9.81 2.03 1.17
CA PRO A 17 -8.93 0.91 1.40
C PRO A 17 -8.80 0.69 2.92
N PRO A 18 -8.72 -0.56 3.39
CA PRO A 18 -8.41 -0.82 4.80
C PRO A 18 -7.10 -0.12 5.19
N ASP A 19 -6.99 0.32 6.45
CA ASP A 19 -5.85 1.09 6.97
C ASP A 19 -4.51 0.47 6.51
N GLY A 20 -3.71 1.23 5.77
CA GLY A 20 -2.43 0.77 5.21
C GLY A 20 -2.45 0.31 3.76
N CYS A 21 -3.62 0.23 3.10
CA CYS A 21 -3.72 -0.06 1.67
C CYS A 21 -3.86 1.21 0.80
N GLY A 22 -3.36 1.14 -0.42
CA GLY A 22 -3.53 2.16 -1.45
C GLY A 22 -3.59 1.55 -2.84
N ASP A 23 -4.48 2.08 -3.68
CA ASP A 23 -4.59 1.70 -5.09
C ASP A 23 -3.50 2.39 -5.92
N LEU A 24 -2.90 1.61 -6.82
CA LEU A 24 -1.91 1.99 -7.80
C LEU A 24 -2.50 1.77 -9.20
N PRO A 25 -1.95 2.39 -10.26
CA PRO A 25 -2.43 2.15 -11.62
C PRO A 25 -2.43 0.67 -12.04
N SER A 26 -1.50 -0.12 -11.51
CA SER A 26 -1.29 -1.53 -11.87
C SER A 26 -1.78 -2.54 -10.82
N GLY A 27 -2.30 -2.09 -9.68
CA GLY A 27 -2.66 -3.00 -8.59
C GLY A 27 -2.91 -2.30 -7.26
N ARG A 28 -2.88 -3.04 -6.16
CA ARG A 28 -3.05 -2.54 -4.80
C ARG A 28 -1.82 -2.86 -3.96
N LEU A 29 -1.33 -1.87 -3.23
CA LEU A 29 -0.23 -2.01 -2.28
C LEU A 29 -0.77 -1.86 -0.86
N CYS A 30 -0.39 -2.75 0.04
CA CYS A 30 -0.80 -2.72 1.44
C CYS A 30 0.40 -2.87 2.36
N ILE A 31 0.36 -2.23 3.53
CA ILE A 31 1.25 -2.50 4.65
C ILE A 31 0.43 -2.89 5.88
N GLU A 32 0.86 -3.97 6.53
CA GLU A 32 0.24 -4.54 7.72
C GLU A 32 1.29 -4.68 8.82
N GLY A 33 0.90 -4.49 10.08
CA GLY A 33 1.77 -4.70 11.24
C GLY A 33 1.30 -3.92 12.46
N PRO A 34 1.88 -4.18 13.65
CA PRO A 34 1.53 -3.50 14.88
C PRO A 34 2.17 -2.11 14.94
N ILE A 35 1.54 -1.12 14.31
CA ILE A 35 2.00 0.28 14.33
C ILE A 35 1.92 0.81 15.76
N GLY A 36 2.99 1.45 16.22
CA GLY A 36 3.14 1.85 17.62
C GLY A 36 3.70 0.75 18.54
N GLY A 37 4.11 -0.38 17.96
CA GLY A 37 4.73 -1.47 18.70
C GLY A 37 5.78 -2.24 17.92
N ALA A 38 6.20 -3.36 18.51
CA ALA A 38 7.17 -4.27 17.90
C ALA A 38 6.48 -5.53 17.36
N GLY A 39 6.84 -5.94 16.14
CA GLY A 39 6.30 -7.16 15.56
C GLY A 39 6.62 -7.33 14.09
N ALA A 40 5.91 -8.27 13.46
CA ALA A 40 6.03 -8.53 12.02
C ALA A 40 5.28 -7.44 11.24
N PHE A 41 5.98 -6.85 10.28
CA PHE A 41 5.38 -5.98 9.27
C PHE A 41 5.47 -6.66 7.92
N THR A 42 4.39 -6.55 7.14
CA THR A 42 4.28 -7.13 5.81
C THR A 42 3.90 -6.04 4.84
N THR A 43 4.65 -5.94 3.74
CA THR A 43 4.20 -5.17 2.57
C THR A 43 3.75 -6.16 1.50
N ARG A 44 2.54 -5.98 1.00
CA ARG A 44 1.90 -6.86 0.01
C ARG A 44 1.51 -6.06 -1.21
N TYR A 45 1.80 -6.60 -2.38
CA TYR A 45 1.36 -6.06 -3.66
C TYR A 45 0.52 -7.10 -4.41
N VAL A 46 -0.63 -6.66 -4.93
CA VAL A 46 -1.54 -7.46 -5.75
C VAL A 46 -1.81 -6.71 -7.05
N GLN A 47 -1.49 -7.32 -8.19
CA GLN A 47 -1.74 -6.79 -9.52
C GLN A 47 -3.22 -6.90 -9.87
N TYR A 48 -3.73 -5.98 -10.68
CA TYR A 48 -5.07 -6.12 -11.27
C TYR A 48 -5.06 -7.03 -12.51
N ASP A 49 -3.95 -7.07 -13.25
CA ASP A 49 -3.74 -8.02 -14.34
C ASP A 49 -2.77 -9.13 -13.88
N GLU A 50 -3.33 -10.29 -13.56
CA GLU A 50 -2.59 -11.44 -13.02
C GLU A 50 -1.83 -12.24 -14.10
N ARG A 51 -1.97 -11.88 -15.39
CA ARG A 51 -1.38 -12.64 -16.51
C ARG A 51 0.13 -12.45 -16.65
N HIS A 52 0.70 -11.44 -15.99
CA HIS A 52 2.11 -11.07 -16.14
C HIS A 52 2.83 -11.07 -14.79
N GLU A 53 3.79 -11.99 -14.64
CA GLU A 53 4.75 -11.93 -13.54
C GLU A 53 5.52 -10.61 -13.61
N SER A 54 5.67 -9.94 -12.47
CA SER A 54 6.42 -8.70 -12.34
C SER A 54 7.34 -8.76 -11.13
N ARG A 55 8.59 -8.38 -11.34
CA ARG A 55 9.57 -8.23 -10.27
C ARG A 55 9.38 -6.86 -9.61
N VAL A 56 9.13 -6.88 -8.31
CA VAL A 56 8.91 -5.67 -7.50
C VAL A 56 9.80 -5.68 -6.27
N ARG A 57 10.28 -4.50 -5.87
CA ARG A 57 10.96 -4.32 -4.59
C ARG A 57 9.96 -3.79 -3.58
N LEU A 58 9.77 -4.50 -2.47
CA LEU A 58 8.83 -4.12 -1.42
C LEU A 58 9.58 -3.67 -0.17
N GLY A 59 9.02 -2.68 0.49
CA GLY A 59 9.58 -2.10 1.69
C GLY A 59 8.61 -1.20 2.41
N TYR A 60 9.15 -0.40 3.32
CA TYR A 60 8.40 0.54 4.11
C TYR A 60 9.15 1.86 4.26
N GLN A 61 8.40 2.90 4.63
CA GLN A 61 8.95 4.14 5.16
C GLN A 61 8.31 4.45 6.50
N ARG A 62 9.09 5.12 7.35
CA ARG A 62 8.67 5.60 8.67
C ARG A 62 8.73 7.11 8.71
N ARG A 63 7.84 7.71 9.48
CA ARG A 63 7.96 9.10 9.91
C ARG A 63 7.57 9.22 11.36
N ASP A 64 8.16 10.17 12.05
CA ASP A 64 7.70 10.68 13.33
C ASP A 64 7.23 12.14 13.14
N GLN A 65 7.03 12.87 14.24
CA GLN A 65 6.60 14.27 14.21
C GLN A 65 7.65 15.22 13.61
N ARG A 66 8.91 14.80 13.51
CA ARG A 66 10.04 15.64 13.14
C ARG A 66 10.60 15.30 11.76
N LEU A 67 10.74 14.02 11.44
CA LEU A 67 11.47 13.53 10.27
C LEU A 67 10.72 12.40 9.56
N THR A 68 10.93 12.32 8.25
CA THR A 68 10.63 11.11 7.47
C THR A 68 11.94 10.37 7.24
N ALA A 69 12.01 9.13 7.72
CA ALA A 69 13.16 8.27 7.49
C ALA A 69 13.23 7.83 6.01
N PHE A 70 14.44 7.52 5.55
CA PHE A 70 14.63 6.93 4.24
C PHE A 70 13.88 5.60 4.10
N ALA A 71 13.60 5.24 2.85
CA ALA A 71 13.05 3.95 2.51
C ALA A 71 13.92 2.82 3.04
N ASN A 72 13.29 1.85 3.69
CA ASN A 72 13.93 0.59 4.03
C ASN A 72 13.20 -0.56 3.33
N TRP A 73 13.94 -1.59 2.97
CA TRP A 73 13.49 -2.59 2.00
C TRP A 73 13.50 -3.97 2.63
N PHE A 74 12.39 -4.70 2.49
CA PHE A 74 12.35 -6.11 2.83
C PHE A 74 13.05 -6.95 1.76
N GLY A 75 12.99 -6.53 0.50
CA GLY A 75 13.69 -7.18 -0.59
C GLY A 75 13.00 -7.00 -1.93
N THR A 76 13.42 -7.80 -2.90
CA THR A 76 12.85 -7.87 -4.24
C THR A 76 12.27 -9.26 -4.46
N SER A 77 11.05 -9.34 -4.97
CA SER A 77 10.37 -10.60 -5.26
C SER A 77 9.56 -10.49 -6.55
N SER A 78 9.31 -11.63 -7.18
CA SER A 78 8.38 -11.73 -8.30
C SER A 78 6.95 -11.90 -7.80
N THR A 79 5.97 -11.42 -8.57
CA THR A 79 4.57 -11.77 -8.37
C THR A 79 4.30 -13.20 -8.83
N LEU A 80 3.69 -14.00 -7.96
CA LEU A 80 3.18 -15.32 -8.28
C LEU A 80 1.66 -15.20 -8.34
N HIS A 81 1.06 -15.54 -9.49
CA HIS A 81 -0.38 -15.35 -9.74
C HIS A 81 -0.85 -13.92 -9.40
N GLY A 82 -0.11 -12.92 -9.88
CA GLY A 82 -0.45 -11.52 -9.64
C GLY A 82 -0.11 -10.97 -8.25
N SER A 83 0.42 -11.77 -7.32
CA SER A 83 0.61 -11.34 -5.93
C SER A 83 2.01 -11.61 -5.39
N THR A 84 2.52 -10.72 -4.54
CA THR A 84 3.72 -10.99 -3.75
C THR A 84 3.71 -10.21 -2.44
N GLN A 85 4.39 -10.73 -1.44
CA GLN A 85 4.53 -10.07 -0.15
C GLN A 85 5.91 -10.33 0.43
N LEU A 86 6.42 -9.36 1.17
CA LEU A 86 7.65 -9.48 1.93
C LEU A 86 7.46 -8.90 3.32
N SER A 87 8.13 -9.51 4.29
CA SER A 87 7.95 -9.19 5.70
C SER A 87 9.28 -9.06 6.43
N GLY A 88 9.26 -8.33 7.54
CA GLY A 88 10.38 -8.21 8.46
C GLY A 88 9.93 -7.79 9.86
N ARG A 89 10.79 -7.97 10.85
CA ARG A 89 10.52 -7.52 12.23
C ARG A 89 10.95 -6.09 12.41
N LEU A 90 10.02 -5.24 12.85
CA LEU A 90 10.28 -3.83 13.14
C LEU A 90 9.86 -3.51 14.58
N SER A 91 10.42 -2.42 15.11
CA SER A 91 9.94 -1.75 16.32
C SER A 91 9.58 -0.32 15.92
N THR A 92 8.28 -0.02 15.97
CA THR A 92 7.75 1.32 15.72
C THR A 92 7.38 1.97 17.05
N ALA A 93 7.72 3.24 17.23
CA ALA A 93 7.34 4.01 18.40
C ALA A 93 5.85 4.43 18.33
N PRO A 94 5.19 4.71 19.46
CA PRO A 94 3.77 5.06 19.49
C PRO A 94 3.37 6.28 18.64
N ASP A 95 4.29 7.21 18.42
CA ASP A 95 4.09 8.41 17.61
C ASP A 95 4.54 8.27 16.15
N GLU A 96 5.05 7.09 15.77
CA GLU A 96 5.47 6.83 14.40
C GLU A 96 4.31 6.41 13.50
N CYS A 97 4.37 6.89 12.26
CA CYS A 97 3.57 6.39 11.16
C CYS A 97 4.43 5.58 10.21
N ILE A 98 3.83 4.57 9.58
CA ILE A 98 4.45 3.74 8.56
C ILE A 98 3.65 3.80 7.26
N ARG A 99 4.31 3.58 6.13
CA ARG A 99 3.65 3.36 4.84
C ARG A 99 4.36 2.27 4.06
N GLY A 100 3.62 1.53 3.24
CA GLY A 100 4.19 0.59 2.28
C GLY A 100 4.79 1.34 1.11
N ILE A 101 5.91 0.85 0.60
CA ILE A 101 6.53 1.35 -0.63
C ILE A 101 6.84 0.21 -1.58
N LEU A 102 6.81 0.53 -2.87
CA LEU A 102 7.09 -0.39 -3.96
C LEU A 102 7.97 0.29 -5.00
N ILE A 103 8.95 -0.42 -5.55
CA ILE A 103 9.59 -0.07 -6.82
C ILE A 103 9.24 -1.15 -7.84
N ASP A 104 8.67 -0.74 -8.97
CA ASP A 104 8.34 -1.65 -10.07
C ASP A 104 9.57 -2.03 -10.90
N ALA A 105 9.39 -2.92 -11.88
CA ALA A 105 10.45 -3.38 -12.76
C ALA A 105 11.10 -2.26 -13.60
N ASN A 106 10.40 -1.13 -13.79
CA ASN A 106 10.89 0.03 -14.53
C ASN A 106 11.57 1.07 -13.62
N GLY A 107 11.70 0.79 -12.32
CA GLY A 107 12.30 1.71 -11.34
C GLY A 107 11.33 2.77 -10.82
N LYS A 108 10.04 2.72 -11.16
CA LYS A 108 9.06 3.70 -10.66
C LYS A 108 8.65 3.37 -9.24
N ALA A 109 8.74 4.38 -8.38
CA ALA A 109 8.40 4.27 -6.96
C ALA A 109 6.93 4.61 -6.71
N TYR A 110 6.31 3.83 -5.82
CA TYR A 110 4.95 4.02 -5.32
C TYR A 110 4.94 3.92 -3.79
N ALA A 111 3.98 4.59 -3.17
CA ALA A 111 3.81 4.56 -1.73
C ALA A 111 2.33 4.58 -1.37
N THR A 112 1.95 3.88 -0.30
CA THR A 112 0.63 4.02 0.32
C THR A 112 0.53 5.35 1.06
N GLN A 113 -0.68 5.68 1.53
CA GLN A 113 -0.83 6.69 2.56
C GLN A 113 -0.13 6.27 3.86
N TRP A 114 0.12 7.25 4.72
CA TRP A 114 0.67 7.01 6.05
C TRP A 114 -0.40 6.42 6.97
N THR A 115 -0.03 5.35 7.66
CA THR A 115 -0.82 4.76 8.74
C THR A 115 -0.08 4.98 10.04
N CYS A 116 -0.76 5.57 11.03
CA CYS A 116 -0.19 5.89 12.34
C CYS A 116 -0.84 5.01 13.41
N ALA A 117 -0.19 4.87 14.57
CA ALA A 117 -0.84 4.25 15.72
C ALA A 117 -2.11 5.05 16.07
N ARG A 118 -3.18 4.34 16.44
CA ARG A 118 -4.43 4.94 16.91
C ARG A 118 -4.42 5.01 18.43
#